data_AF-A0A497R426-F1
#
_entry.id   AF-A0A497R426-F1
#
_cell.length_a   1.000
_cell.length_b   1.000
_cell.length_c   1.000
_cell.angle_alpha   90.00
_cell.angle_beta   90.00
_cell.angle_gamma   90.00
#
_symmetry.space_group_name_H-M   'P 1'
#
loop_
_entity.id
_entity.type
_entity.pdbx_description
1 polymer ?
#
loop_
_entity_poly.entity_id
_entity_poly.type
_entity_poly.pdbx_seq_one_letter_code
_entity_poly.pdbx_strand_id
1 'polypeptide(L)'
;MPEEMHISIPKKLADFIDKLTKEGYFKSREDFARCSLEIMAELYGLSTTAKGGKSLLDILRDNEHVPIKTATATTTRSGQAKTLREPSQTSSKKPVVAGGELSPVEYDILDLFSGATFEFEDALHARYTMELMKQAKPPLPKEEFIKALEKLASKKKIERTEHKGKTIWKVIDPY
;
A
#
# COMPACT_ATOMS: atom_id res chain seq x y z
N MET A 1 22.18 35.01 10.05
CA MET A 1 22.19 34.89 8.57
C MET A 1 21.74 33.48 8.23
N PRO A 2 20.93 33.26 7.18
CA PRO A 2 20.80 31.92 6.62
C PRO A 2 22.15 31.51 6.00
N GLU A 3 22.55 30.25 6.16
CA GLU A 3 23.76 29.71 5.56
C GLU A 3 23.42 29.07 4.20
N GLU A 4 23.94 29.62 3.12
CA GLU A 4 23.66 29.14 1.76
C GLU A 4 24.48 27.89 1.42
N MET A 5 23.89 26.71 1.60
CA MET A 5 24.51 25.44 1.20
C MET A 5 24.52 25.25 -0.32
N HIS A 6 25.66 25.56 -0.96
CA HIS A 6 25.92 25.20 -2.35
C HIS A 6 26.18 23.70 -2.54
N ILE A 7 25.13 22.93 -2.82
CA ILE A 7 25.21 21.50 -3.17
C ILE A 7 25.40 21.34 -4.68
N SER A 8 26.52 20.76 -5.11
CA SER A 8 26.78 20.43 -6.52
C SER A 8 26.16 19.08 -6.92
N ILE A 9 25.12 19.11 -7.75
CA ILE A 9 24.44 17.89 -8.22
C ILE A 9 25.30 17.20 -9.29
N PRO A 10 25.66 15.91 -9.14
CA PRO A 10 26.42 15.18 -10.16
C PRO A 10 25.64 15.12 -11.49
N LYS A 11 26.33 15.38 -12.62
CA LYS A 11 25.67 15.50 -13.94
C LYS A 11 24.76 14.30 -14.28
N LYS A 12 25.24 13.06 -14.06
CA LYS A 12 24.45 11.83 -14.30
C LYS A 12 23.13 11.79 -13.53
N LEU A 13 23.07 12.39 -12.33
CA LEU A 13 21.85 12.48 -11.53
C LEU A 13 20.90 13.55 -12.08
N ALA A 14 21.42 14.71 -12.51
CA ALA A 14 20.62 15.72 -13.20
C ALA A 14 20.03 15.19 -14.52
N ASP A 15 20.83 14.49 -15.33
CA ASP A 15 20.40 13.85 -16.58
C ASP A 15 19.28 12.80 -16.33
N PHE A 16 19.34 12.08 -15.19
CA PHE A 16 18.34 11.11 -14.76
C PHE A 16 17.02 11.77 -14.29
N ILE A 17 17.10 12.85 -13.51
CA ILE A 17 15.91 13.60 -13.06
C ILE A 17 15.20 14.27 -14.25
N ASP A 18 15.96 14.81 -15.21
CA ASP A 18 15.42 15.34 -16.45
C ASP A 18 14.69 14.28 -17.28
N LYS A 19 15.19 13.04 -17.28
CA LYS A 19 14.51 11.91 -17.92
C LYS A 19 13.16 11.64 -17.25
N LEU A 20 13.13 11.51 -15.92
CA LEU A 20 11.89 11.25 -15.18
C LEU A 20 10.86 12.39 -15.33
N THR A 21 11.30 13.64 -15.43
CA THR A 21 10.44 14.79 -15.70
C THR A 21 9.86 14.74 -17.13
N LYS A 22 10.68 14.39 -18.13
CA LYS A 22 10.24 14.23 -19.53
C LYS A 22 9.29 13.04 -19.75
N GLU A 23 9.46 11.97 -18.97
CA GLU A 23 8.58 10.80 -18.96
C GLU A 23 7.29 11.03 -18.14
N GLY A 24 7.13 12.20 -17.52
CA GLY A 24 5.91 12.61 -16.83
C GLY A 24 5.74 12.11 -15.39
N TYR A 25 6.77 11.46 -14.81
CA TYR A 25 6.73 10.97 -13.43
C TYR A 25 6.76 12.11 -12.38
N PHE A 26 7.34 13.26 -12.73
CA PHE A 26 7.42 14.45 -11.87
C PHE A 26 7.18 15.72 -12.70
N LYS A 27 6.62 16.76 -12.09
CA LYS A 27 6.27 18.03 -12.76
C LYS A 27 7.48 18.93 -12.98
N SER A 28 8.50 18.84 -12.13
CA SER A 28 9.77 19.57 -12.23
C SER A 28 10.88 18.87 -11.43
N ARG A 29 12.11 19.37 -11.55
CA ARG A 29 13.23 18.95 -10.68
C ARG A 29 12.96 19.23 -9.19
N GLU A 30 12.19 20.28 -8.89
CA GLU A 30 11.84 20.69 -7.52
C GLU A 30 10.75 19.77 -6.94
N ASP A 31 9.80 19.33 -7.78
CA ASP A 31 8.78 18.33 -7.47
C ASP A 31 9.47 16.98 -7.12
N PHE A 32 10.42 16.55 -7.95
CA PHE A 32 11.29 15.40 -7.64
C PHE A 32 12.07 15.58 -6.32
N ALA A 33 12.69 16.74 -6.11
CA ALA A 33 13.47 17.02 -4.91
C ALA A 33 12.60 17.02 -3.65
N ARG A 34 11.39 17.58 -3.70
CA ARG A 34 10.42 17.55 -2.61
C ARG A 34 10.01 16.12 -2.28
N CYS A 35 9.53 15.35 -3.26
CA CYS A 35 9.13 13.97 -3.03
C CYS A 35 10.29 13.10 -2.51
N SER A 36 11.51 13.34 -2.99
CA SER A 36 12.72 12.66 -2.48
C SER A 36 13.02 13.02 -1.03
N LEU A 37 12.88 14.30 -0.65
CA LEU A 37 13.04 14.77 0.73
C LEU A 37 11.91 14.29 1.64
N GLU A 38 10.68 14.16 1.14
CA GLU A 38 9.53 13.62 1.89
C GLU A 38 9.69 12.12 2.16
N ILE A 39 10.11 11.32 1.16
CA ILE A 39 10.42 9.89 1.34
C ILE A 39 11.61 9.71 2.31
N MET A 40 12.66 10.52 2.18
CA MET A 40 13.78 10.48 3.13
C MET A 40 13.32 10.90 4.53
N ALA A 41 12.48 11.94 4.66
CA ALA A 41 11.89 12.35 5.92
C ALA A 41 11.08 11.20 6.55
N GLU A 42 10.22 10.51 5.80
CA GLU A 42 9.49 9.33 6.26
C GLU A 42 10.42 8.21 6.76
N LEU A 43 11.47 7.86 6.01
CA LEU A 43 12.46 6.86 6.40
C LEU A 43 13.23 7.23 7.69
N TYR A 44 13.38 8.53 7.98
CA TYR A 44 13.99 9.04 9.22
C TYR A 44 12.94 9.49 10.28
N GLY A 45 11.65 9.21 10.08
CA GLY A 45 10.58 9.49 11.05
C GLY A 45 10.09 10.95 11.15
N LEU A 46 10.43 11.79 10.17
CA LEU A 46 10.21 13.24 10.11
C LEU A 46 8.97 13.66 9.28
N SER A 47 8.01 12.77 9.05
CA SER A 47 6.87 13.01 8.15
C SER A 47 5.84 14.01 8.71
N THR A 48 5.18 14.76 7.81
CA THR A 48 4.25 15.84 8.15
C THR A 48 2.77 15.41 8.16
N THR A 49 2.47 14.19 7.69
CA THR A 49 1.13 13.67 7.37
C THR A 49 0.51 12.82 8.50
N ALA A 50 0.50 13.33 9.73
CA ALA A 50 -0.04 12.63 10.90
C ALA A 50 -1.42 13.18 11.38
N LYS A 51 -2.51 12.72 10.77
CA LYS A 51 -3.87 12.73 11.35
C LYS A 51 -4.63 11.43 11.01
N GLY A 52 -4.13 10.31 11.53
CA GLY A 52 -4.78 9.00 11.42
C GLY A 52 -3.78 7.86 11.62
N GLY A 53 -2.72 7.87 10.80
CA GLY A 53 -1.49 7.13 11.10
C GLY A 53 -0.68 7.84 12.18
N LYS A 54 -0.02 7.05 13.04
CA LYS A 54 1.04 7.53 13.94
C LYS A 54 2.31 7.80 13.14
N SER A 55 2.98 8.94 13.38
CA SER A 55 4.36 9.11 12.94
C SER A 55 5.26 8.11 13.69
N LEU A 56 6.47 7.84 13.18
CA LEU A 56 7.47 7.03 13.88
C LEU A 56 7.74 7.57 15.30
N LEU A 57 7.66 8.89 15.46
CA LEU A 57 7.77 9.60 16.74
C LEU A 57 6.59 9.33 17.70
N ASP A 58 5.37 9.12 17.19
CA ASP A 58 4.21 8.80 18.03
C ASP A 58 4.21 7.34 18.51
N ILE A 59 4.96 6.46 17.84
CA ILE A 59 5.20 5.08 18.30
C ILE A 59 6.23 5.08 19.45
N LEU A 60 7.25 5.94 19.37
CA LEU A 60 8.27 6.05 20.41
C LEU A 60 7.74 6.73 21.68
N ARG A 61 6.84 7.71 21.56
CA ARG A 61 6.24 8.46 22.69
C ARG A 61 5.41 7.58 23.65
N ASP A 62 4.88 6.44 23.21
CA ASP A 62 4.07 5.57 24.07
C ASP A 62 4.86 4.92 25.22
N ASN A 63 6.21 4.93 25.19
CA ASN A 63 7.02 4.26 26.20
C ASN A 63 7.14 5.01 27.54
N GLU A 64 7.09 6.36 27.56
CA GLU A 64 7.09 7.12 28.83
C GLU A 64 6.12 8.32 28.82
N HIS A 65 5.00 8.11 29.52
CA HIS A 65 4.17 9.04 30.29
C HIS A 65 3.93 10.53 29.87
N VAL A 66 2.62 10.84 29.81
CA VAL A 66 1.93 12.12 30.15
C VAL A 66 1.70 13.14 29.00
N PRO A 67 0.50 13.80 28.90
CA PRO A 67 0.01 14.38 27.65
C PRO A 67 -0.21 15.91 27.64
N ILE A 68 -0.30 16.51 26.44
CA ILE A 68 -0.72 17.90 26.21
C ILE A 68 -1.84 17.96 25.15
N LYS A 69 -2.71 18.99 25.21
CA LYS A 69 -3.98 19.14 24.47
C LYS A 69 -3.90 20.14 23.31
N THR A 70 -4.73 19.97 22.28
CA THR A 70 -5.07 21.02 21.29
C THR A 70 -6.48 20.82 20.70
N ALA A 71 -7.13 21.91 20.26
CA ALA A 71 -8.51 21.95 19.74
C ALA A 71 -8.71 23.22 18.87
N THR A 72 -9.77 23.40 18.06
CA THR A 72 -10.97 22.55 17.82
C THR A 72 -11.03 22.20 16.30
N ALA A 73 -12.09 22.27 15.47
CA ALA A 73 -13.55 22.54 15.53
C ALA A 73 -14.22 21.54 14.54
N THR A 74 -15.28 20.80 14.86
CA THR A 74 -16.68 21.14 15.22
C THR A 74 -17.60 21.41 14.02
N THR A 75 -18.37 20.40 13.63
CA THR A 75 -19.81 20.51 13.31
C THR A 75 -20.51 19.17 13.58
N THR A 76 -21.64 19.23 14.26
CA THR A 76 -22.55 18.14 14.67
C THR A 76 -23.15 17.34 13.49
N ARG A 77 -23.72 16.13 13.66
CA ARG A 77 -24.65 15.66 14.73
C ARG A 77 -24.76 14.12 14.79
N SER A 78 -25.10 13.56 15.97
CA SER A 78 -25.77 12.25 16.26
C SER A 78 -25.70 11.11 15.20
N GLY A 79 -25.22 9.90 15.47
CA GLY A 79 -25.54 8.97 16.60
C GLY A 79 -26.06 7.64 15.98
N GLN A 80 -25.98 6.44 16.56
CA GLN A 80 -25.85 6.00 17.96
C GLN A 80 -24.69 4.97 18.14
N ALA A 81 -24.64 4.23 19.26
CA ALA A 81 -23.53 3.36 19.66
C ALA A 81 -23.95 1.88 19.90
N LYS A 82 -22.96 1.05 20.28
CA LYS A 82 -23.03 -0.37 20.73
C LYS A 82 -23.22 -1.43 19.62
N THR A 83 -22.65 -2.65 19.71
CA THR A 83 -21.88 -3.29 20.81
C THR A 83 -20.68 -4.10 20.29
N LEU A 84 -19.61 -4.18 21.08
CA LEU A 84 -18.48 -5.09 20.89
C LEU A 84 -18.87 -6.55 21.27
N ARG A 85 -18.56 -7.55 20.43
CA ARG A 85 -18.37 -8.95 20.85
C ARG A 85 -17.73 -9.85 19.77
N GLU A 86 -16.61 -10.45 20.14
CA GLU A 86 -16.05 -11.71 19.62
C GLU A 86 -15.77 -12.62 20.84
N PRO A 87 -15.41 -13.91 20.69
CA PRO A 87 -15.55 -14.78 19.52
C PRO A 87 -16.42 -16.02 19.83
N SER A 88 -16.76 -16.84 18.81
CA SER A 88 -17.32 -18.20 18.98
C SER A 88 -17.04 -19.09 17.76
N GLN A 89 -16.90 -20.40 17.99
CA GLN A 89 -16.40 -21.36 16.99
C GLN A 89 -17.51 -22.18 16.28
N THR A 90 -17.18 -22.62 15.06
CA THR A 90 -17.61 -23.86 14.37
C THR A 90 -19.08 -24.14 13.98
N SER A 91 -19.23 -24.44 12.69
CA SER A 91 -20.05 -25.53 12.10
C SER A 91 -21.58 -25.42 12.03
N SER A 92 -22.10 -25.18 10.81
CA SER A 92 -23.23 -25.93 10.21
C SER A 92 -23.22 -25.81 8.67
N LYS A 93 -24.01 -26.62 7.94
CA LYS A 93 -23.83 -26.92 6.50
C LYS A 93 -24.93 -26.38 5.57
N LYS A 94 -24.50 -25.85 4.41
CA LYS A 94 -25.23 -25.72 3.11
C LYS A 94 -26.42 -24.72 3.06
N PRO A 95 -26.88 -24.27 1.86
CA PRO A 95 -26.45 -24.65 0.50
C PRO A 95 -25.94 -23.51 -0.42
N VAL A 96 -25.24 -23.96 -1.47
CA VAL A 96 -24.92 -23.35 -2.78
C VAL A 96 -25.58 -22.00 -3.14
N VAL A 97 -24.73 -21.00 -3.45
CA VAL A 97 -24.98 -19.98 -4.48
C VAL A 97 -23.70 -19.83 -5.34
N ALA A 98 -23.84 -19.68 -6.65
CA ALA A 98 -22.71 -19.60 -7.60
C ALA A 98 -22.08 -18.20 -7.72
N GLY A 99 -21.93 -17.50 -6.59
CA GLY A 99 -21.15 -16.26 -6.45
C GLY A 99 -20.05 -16.51 -5.43
N GLY A 100 -18.92 -17.06 -5.89
CA GLY A 100 -17.91 -17.65 -5.00
C GLY A 100 -17.14 -16.60 -4.21
N GLU A 101 -17.46 -16.48 -2.92
CA GLU A 101 -16.76 -15.62 -1.95
C GLU A 101 -15.24 -15.68 -2.12
N LEU A 102 -14.60 -14.52 -2.07
CA LEU A 102 -13.15 -14.40 -2.10
C LEU A 102 -12.60 -14.81 -0.72
N SER A 103 -11.64 -15.72 -0.72
CA SER A 103 -10.88 -16.04 0.49
C SER A 103 -10.02 -14.84 0.92
N PRO A 104 -9.59 -14.75 2.19
CA PRO A 104 -8.76 -13.63 2.65
C PRO A 104 -7.52 -13.40 1.78
N VAL A 105 -6.85 -14.47 1.34
CA VAL A 105 -5.70 -14.40 0.42
C VAL A 105 -6.07 -13.83 -0.96
N GLU A 106 -7.28 -14.10 -1.46
CA GLU A 106 -7.73 -13.55 -2.74
C GLU A 106 -8.08 -12.05 -2.62
N TYR A 107 -8.58 -11.59 -1.47
CA TYR A 107 -8.70 -10.16 -1.16
C TYR A 107 -7.32 -9.50 -0.99
N ASP A 108 -6.44 -10.07 -0.16
CA ASP A 108 -5.06 -9.59 0.05
C ASP A 108 -4.33 -9.38 -1.29
N ILE A 109 -4.58 -10.24 -2.30
CA ILE A 109 -4.00 -10.16 -3.65
C ILE A 109 -4.64 -9.07 -4.52
N LEU A 110 -5.95 -8.86 -4.44
CA LEU A 110 -6.64 -7.80 -5.18
C LEU A 110 -6.21 -6.40 -4.71
N ASP A 111 -5.96 -6.23 -3.41
CA ASP A 111 -5.47 -4.97 -2.82
C ASP A 111 -4.06 -4.59 -3.32
N LEU A 112 -3.20 -5.55 -3.70
CA LEU A 112 -1.84 -5.31 -4.22
C LEU A 112 -1.82 -4.51 -5.52
N PHE A 113 -2.90 -4.56 -6.30
CA PHE A 113 -3.05 -3.76 -7.51
C PHE A 113 -3.20 -2.27 -7.17
N SER A 114 -3.82 -1.95 -6.03
CA SER A 114 -3.84 -0.59 -5.46
C SER A 114 -4.33 0.50 -6.43
N GLY A 115 -5.29 0.14 -7.31
CA GLY A 115 -5.81 1.01 -8.37
C GLY A 115 -5.11 0.90 -9.73
N ALA A 116 -4.00 0.17 -9.83
CA ALA A 116 -3.40 -0.19 -11.12
C ALA A 116 -4.26 -1.23 -11.85
N THR A 117 -4.42 -1.07 -13.17
CA THR A 117 -5.23 -1.99 -13.99
C THR A 117 -4.50 -3.30 -14.33
N PHE A 118 -3.18 -3.32 -14.22
CA PHE A 118 -2.35 -4.52 -14.42
C PHE A 118 -1.03 -4.43 -13.64
N GLU A 119 -0.39 -5.57 -13.39
CA GLU A 119 0.94 -5.67 -12.78
C GLU A 119 1.65 -6.96 -13.22
N PHE A 120 2.98 -6.98 -13.19
CA PHE A 120 3.77 -8.18 -13.53
C PHE A 120 3.72 -9.22 -12.40
N GLU A 121 3.73 -10.51 -12.76
CA GLU A 121 3.67 -11.62 -11.79
C GLU A 121 4.76 -11.57 -10.71
N ASP A 122 6.01 -11.28 -11.10
CA ASP A 122 7.14 -11.13 -10.16
C ASP A 122 6.96 -9.91 -9.24
N ALA A 123 6.39 -8.82 -9.75
CA ALA A 123 6.16 -7.59 -8.99
C ALA A 123 5.00 -7.76 -8.00
N LEU A 124 3.94 -8.47 -8.40
CA LEU A 124 2.84 -8.89 -7.53
C LEU A 124 3.35 -9.77 -6.38
N HIS A 125 4.16 -10.80 -6.66
CA HIS A 125 4.68 -11.67 -5.59
C HIS A 125 5.65 -10.93 -4.66
N ALA A 126 6.47 -10.02 -5.20
CA ALA A 126 7.32 -9.15 -4.38
C ALA A 126 6.52 -8.22 -3.47
N ARG A 127 5.48 -7.52 -3.99
CA ARG A 127 4.58 -6.68 -3.19
C ARG A 127 3.88 -7.49 -2.10
N TYR A 128 3.31 -8.64 -2.45
CA TYR A 128 2.66 -9.55 -1.50
C TYR A 128 3.58 -9.97 -0.36
N THR A 129 4.81 -10.35 -0.72
CA THR A 129 5.86 -10.73 0.23
C THR A 129 6.20 -9.58 1.18
N MET A 130 6.41 -8.38 0.65
CA MET A 130 6.68 -7.19 1.46
C MET A 130 5.51 -6.84 2.39
N GLU A 131 4.27 -6.93 1.91
CA GLU A 131 3.09 -6.53 2.69
C GLU A 131 2.81 -7.50 3.85
N LEU A 132 2.91 -8.82 3.62
CA LEU A 132 2.80 -9.80 4.69
C LEU A 132 3.96 -9.70 5.69
N MET A 133 5.18 -9.38 5.25
CA MET A 133 6.31 -9.11 6.15
C MET A 133 6.08 -7.88 7.04
N LYS A 134 5.49 -6.79 6.54
CA LYS A 134 5.06 -5.66 7.39
C LYS A 134 4.04 -6.08 8.45
N GLN A 135 3.12 -6.98 8.09
CA GLN A 135 2.10 -7.52 8.98
C GLN A 135 2.62 -8.65 9.91
N ALA A 136 3.93 -8.93 9.91
CA ALA A 136 4.55 -10.05 10.62
C ALA A 136 3.94 -11.44 10.30
N LYS A 137 3.31 -11.58 9.13
CA LYS A 137 2.75 -12.83 8.61
C LYS A 137 3.77 -13.54 7.70
N PRO A 138 3.85 -14.89 7.69
CA PRO A 138 4.66 -15.61 6.73
C PRO A 138 4.07 -15.46 5.32
N PRO A 139 4.87 -15.06 4.30
CA PRO A 139 4.40 -14.95 2.92
C PRO A 139 4.26 -16.34 2.27
N LEU A 140 3.30 -16.48 1.34
CA LEU A 140 3.15 -17.73 0.58
C LEU A 140 4.32 -17.94 -0.39
N PRO A 141 4.77 -19.20 -0.59
CA PRO A 141 5.72 -19.54 -1.63
C PRO A 141 5.14 -19.22 -3.02
N LYS A 142 6.01 -18.85 -3.97
CA LYS A 142 5.59 -18.32 -5.28
C LYS A 142 4.61 -19.25 -6.02
N GLU A 143 4.77 -20.57 -5.90
CA GLU A 143 3.85 -21.54 -6.51
C GLU A 143 2.42 -21.47 -5.96
N GLU A 144 2.25 -21.22 -4.65
CA GLU A 144 0.91 -21.11 -4.03
C GLU A 144 0.28 -19.76 -4.33
N PHE A 145 1.10 -18.72 -4.44
CA PHE A 145 0.68 -17.39 -4.91
C PHE A 145 0.17 -17.44 -6.36
N ILE A 146 0.87 -18.12 -7.27
CA ILE A 146 0.39 -18.34 -8.66
C ILE A 146 -0.92 -19.14 -8.66
N LYS A 147 -1.03 -20.20 -7.85
CA LYS A 147 -2.29 -20.96 -7.69
C LYS A 147 -3.43 -20.11 -7.11
N ALA A 148 -3.17 -19.00 -6.42
CA ALA A 148 -4.19 -18.04 -5.98
C ALA A 148 -4.60 -17.06 -7.10
N LEU A 149 -3.65 -16.58 -7.91
CA LEU A 149 -3.93 -15.80 -9.12
C LEU A 149 -4.76 -16.60 -10.14
N GLU A 150 -4.46 -17.89 -10.33
CA GLU A 150 -5.24 -18.76 -11.22
C GLU A 150 -6.68 -19.00 -10.72
N LYS A 151 -6.92 -18.98 -9.39
CA LYS A 151 -8.27 -19.01 -8.81
C LYS A 151 -9.02 -17.70 -9.05
N LEU A 152 -8.37 -16.55 -8.84
CA LEU A 152 -8.93 -15.23 -9.15
C LEU A 152 -9.30 -15.08 -10.64
N ALA A 153 -8.49 -15.63 -11.54
CA ALA A 153 -8.80 -15.67 -12.97
C ALA A 153 -9.94 -16.64 -13.29
N SER A 154 -10.00 -17.80 -12.63
CA SER A 154 -11.15 -18.71 -12.73
C SER A 154 -12.45 -18.07 -12.23
N LYS A 155 -12.36 -17.16 -11.26
CA LYS A 155 -13.46 -16.31 -10.77
C LYS A 155 -13.74 -15.07 -11.66
N LYS A 156 -12.99 -14.87 -12.75
CA LYS A 156 -13.05 -13.69 -13.65
C LYS A 156 -12.78 -12.33 -12.99
N LYS A 157 -12.14 -12.31 -11.82
CA LYS A 157 -11.71 -11.04 -11.17
C LYS A 157 -10.45 -10.48 -11.82
N ILE A 158 -9.54 -11.35 -12.27
CA ILE A 158 -8.34 -10.97 -13.03
C ILE A 158 -8.20 -11.77 -14.34
N GLU A 159 -7.33 -11.31 -15.23
CA GLU A 159 -7.01 -11.89 -16.54
C GLU A 159 -5.49 -12.17 -16.60
N ARG A 160 -5.09 -13.34 -17.11
CA ARG A 160 -3.68 -13.64 -17.41
C ARG A 160 -3.37 -13.20 -18.83
N THR A 161 -2.35 -12.38 -19.00
CA THR A 161 -1.88 -11.86 -20.29
C THR A 161 -0.36 -12.00 -20.40
N GLU A 162 0.18 -11.86 -21.61
CA GLU A 162 1.62 -11.86 -21.85
C GLU A 162 2.06 -10.56 -22.53
N HIS A 163 3.18 -10.00 -22.07
CA HIS A 163 3.80 -8.83 -22.70
C HIS A 163 5.33 -9.02 -22.74
N LYS A 164 5.90 -9.05 -23.94
CA LYS A 164 7.35 -9.17 -24.19
C LYS A 164 8.00 -10.36 -23.45
N GLY A 165 7.37 -11.54 -23.49
CA GLY A 165 7.91 -12.76 -22.84
C GLY A 165 7.72 -12.82 -21.32
N LYS A 166 6.80 -12.03 -20.74
CA LYS A 166 6.50 -12.01 -19.30
C LYS A 166 5.00 -12.09 -19.02
N THR A 167 4.61 -12.86 -18.00
CA THR A 167 3.23 -12.85 -17.49
C THR A 167 2.89 -11.49 -16.87
N ILE A 168 1.78 -10.91 -17.32
CA ILE A 168 1.09 -9.79 -16.69
C ILE A 168 -0.28 -10.28 -16.23
N TRP A 169 -0.65 -9.92 -15.01
CA TRP A 169 -2.00 -10.11 -14.49
C TRP A 169 -2.73 -8.77 -14.52
N LYS A 170 -3.97 -8.76 -15.00
CA LYS A 170 -4.77 -7.55 -15.22
C LYS A 170 -6.09 -7.67 -14.47
N VAL A 171 -6.55 -6.62 -13.81
CA VAL A 171 -7.86 -6.61 -13.14
C VAL A 171 -8.97 -6.47 -14.19
N ILE A 172 -9.97 -7.35 -14.11
CA ILE A 172 -11.25 -7.22 -14.85
C ILE A 172 -12.27 -6.53 -13.96
N ASP A 173 -12.37 -7.00 -12.72
CA ASP A 173 -13.40 -6.67 -11.74
C ASP A 173 -12.76 -6.81 -10.35
N PRO A 174 -12.71 -5.74 -9.52
CA PRO A 174 -12.05 -5.78 -8.23
C PRO A 174 -12.92 -6.34 -7.08
N TYR A 175 -14.25 -6.20 -7.11
CA TYR A 175 -15.14 -6.46 -5.94
C TYR A 175 -16.53 -6.96 -6.29
#